data_AF-C5EX44-F1
#
_entry.id   AF-C5EX44-F1
#
_cell.length_a   1.000
_cell.length_b   1.000
_cell.length_c   1.000
_cell.angle_alpha   90.00
_cell.angle_beta   90.00
_cell.angle_gamma   90.00
#
_symmetry.space_group_name_H-M   'P 1'
#
loop_
_entity.id
_entity.type
_entity.pdbx_description
1 polymer ?
#
loop_
_entity_poly.entity_id
_entity_poly.type
_entity_poly.pdbx_seq_one_letter_code
_entity_poly.pdbx_strand_id
1 'polypeptide(L)' 'MEKEETSEYKVIENFYLKLLEKEVNDNLKNGYEVLGGISICQYDGIFPNHKILYAQAMIKRIKNGNE' A
#
# COMPACT_ATOMS: atom_id res chain seq x y z
N MET A 1 -11.22 25.60 -18.95
CA MET A 1 -10.01 24.80 -18.63
C MET A 1 -10.47 23.64 -17.77
N GLU A 2 -10.30 22.40 -18.25
CA GLU A 2 -10.47 21.22 -17.39
C GLU A 2 -9.42 21.29 -16.29
N LYS A 3 -9.81 20.99 -15.05
CA LYS A 3 -8.87 20.93 -13.93
C LYS A 3 -8.00 19.69 -14.12
N GLU A 4 -6.68 19.87 -14.15
CA GLU A 4 -5.73 18.75 -14.20
C GLU A 4 -5.86 17.94 -12.89
N GLU A 5 -6.41 16.73 -12.99
CA GLU A 5 -6.43 15.77 -11.90
C GLU A 5 -5.13 14.96 -11.97
N THR A 6 -4.33 15.04 -10.91
CA THR A 6 -3.08 14.26 -10.81
C THR A 6 -3.26 13.17 -9.76
N SER A 7 -2.36 12.19 -9.73
CA SER A 7 -2.45 11.09 -8.77
C SER A 7 -1.07 10.68 -8.27
N GLU A 8 -0.97 10.45 -6.98
CA GLU A 8 0.18 9.82 -6.34
C GLU A 8 -0.06 8.32 -6.20
N TYR A 9 0.95 7.52 -6.55
CA TYR A 9 0.92 6.07 -6.40
C TYR A 9 1.97 5.62 -5.40
N LYS A 10 1.64 4.61 -4.60
CA LYS A 10 2.57 4.01 -3.65
C LYS A 10 2.30 2.53 -3.49
N VAL A 11 3.36 1.75 -3.24
CA VAL A 11 3.28 0.38 -2.76
C VAL A 11 3.90 0.33 -1.38
N ILE A 12 3.18 -0.24 -0.42
CA ILE A 12 3.67 -0.50 0.93
C ILE A 12 3.93 -2.00 1.03
N GLU A 13 5.10 -2.40 1.48
CA GLU A 13 5.43 -3.81 1.69
C GLU A 13 6.03 -4.07 3.07
N ASN A 14 5.73 -5.25 3.64
CA ASN A 14 6.32 -5.66 4.91
C ASN A 14 6.30 -7.18 5.06
N PHE A 15 7.28 -7.72 5.78
CA PHE A 15 7.26 -9.14 6.20
C PHE A 15 6.42 -9.38 7.47
N TYR A 16 6.04 -8.31 8.18
CA TYR A 16 5.19 -8.37 9.37
C TYR A 16 3.82 -7.75 9.06
N LEU A 17 2.77 -8.58 9.07
CA LEU A 17 1.40 -8.14 8.76
C LEU A 17 0.97 -6.93 9.60
N LYS A 18 1.26 -6.93 10.90
CA LYS A 18 0.90 -5.81 11.80
C LYS A 18 1.56 -4.48 11.42
N LEU A 19 2.77 -4.51 10.88
CA LEU A 19 3.47 -3.29 10.44
C LEU A 19 2.88 -2.79 9.12
N LEU A 20 2.58 -3.70 8.19
CA LEU A 20 1.85 -3.37 6.97
C LEU A 20 0.50 -2.72 7.28
N GLU A 21 -0.32 -3.37 8.13
CA GLU A 21 -1.65 -2.87 8.52
C GLU A 21 -1.56 -1.47 9.12
N LYS A 22 -0.57 -1.23 9.99
CA LYS A 22 -0.35 0.10 10.58
C LYS A 22 -0.08 1.15 9.50
N GLU A 23 0.86 0.89 8.59
CA GLU A 23 1.25 1.85 7.57
C GLU A 23 0.16 2.09 6.52
N VAL A 24 -0.57 1.04 6.12
CA VAL A 24 -1.75 1.16 5.25
C VAL A 24 -2.81 2.05 5.92
N ASN A 25 -3.12 1.81 7.20
CA ASN A 25 -4.08 2.62 7.94
C ASN A 25 -3.66 4.08 8.07
N ASP A 26 -2.36 4.35 8.25
CA ASP A 26 -1.85 5.72 8.30
C ASP A 26 -1.96 6.42 6.93
N ASN A 27 -1.74 5.71 5.82
CA ASN A 27 -1.93 6.27 4.48
C ASN A 27 -3.42 6.46 4.12
N LEU A 28 -4.32 5.57 4.56
CA LEU A 28 -5.76 5.74 4.41
C LEU A 28 -6.23 7.06 5.06
N LYS A 29 -5.76 7.37 6.27
CA LYS A 29 -6.04 8.65 6.96
C LYS A 29 -5.49 9.87 6.20
N ASN A 30 -4.42 9.68 5.43
CA ASN A 30 -3.82 10.71 4.58
C ASN A 30 -4.48 10.84 3.20
N GLY A 31 -5.62 10.18 2.98
CA GLY A 31 -6.42 10.29 1.76
C GLY A 31 -5.98 9.37 0.62
N TYR A 32 -5.14 8.36 0.90
CA TYR A 32 -4.91 7.29 -0.07
C TYR A 32 -6.09 6.29 -0.06
N GLU A 33 -6.33 5.70 -1.22
CA GLU A 33 -7.28 4.62 -1.48
C GLU A 33 -6.51 3.33 -1.79
N VAL A 34 -7.03 2.18 -1.37
CA VAL A 34 -6.44 0.87 -1.67
C VAL A 34 -6.84 0.43 -3.07
N LEU A 35 -5.85 0.01 -3.88
CA LEU A 35 -6.08 -0.57 -5.21
C LEU A 35 -6.11 -2.11 -5.20
N GLY A 36 -5.32 -2.73 -4.34
CA GLY A 36 -5.19 -4.18 -4.27
C GLY A 36 -3.88 -4.60 -3.61
N GLY A 37 -3.81 -5.83 -3.12
CA GLY A 37 -2.66 -6.33 -2.39
C GLY A 37 -2.38 -7.80 -2.69
N ILE A 38 -1.14 -8.20 -2.43
CA ILE A 38 -0.67 -9.57 -2.59
C ILE A 38 0.00 -10.05 -1.30
N SER A 39 0.01 -11.36 -1.11
CA SER A 39 0.86 -12.01 -0.11
C SER A 39 1.65 -13.13 -0.78
N ILE A 40 2.95 -13.15 -0.58
CA ILE A 40 3.87 -14.13 -1.15
C ILE A 40 4.49 -14.90 0.02
N CYS A 41 4.16 -16.18 0.12
CA CYS A 41 4.82 -17.08 1.06
C CYS A 41 6.09 -17.62 0.40
N GLN A 42 7.25 -17.25 0.92
CA GLN A 42 8.52 -17.82 0.52
C GLN A 42 8.80 -19.08 1.37
N TYR A 43 8.80 -20.23 0.70
CA TYR A 43 9.15 -21.51 1.31
C TYR A 43 10.61 -21.85 1.01
N ASP A 44 11.48 -21.67 2.01
CA ASP A 44 12.92 -21.94 1.88
C ASP A 44 13.31 -23.40 2.20
N GLY A 45 12.34 -24.33 2.23
CA GLY A 45 12.62 -25.75 2.48
C GLY A 45 12.88 -26.14 3.95
N ILE A 46 13.04 -25.17 4.85
CA ILE A 46 13.33 -25.39 6.28
C ILE A 46 12.13 -24.93 7.11
N PHE A 47 11.35 -25.90 7.60
CA PHE A 47 10.26 -25.66 8.56
C PHE A 47 10.84 -25.32 9.95
N PRO A 48 10.29 -24.36 10.73
CA PRO A 48 9.05 -23.60 10.51
C PRO A 48 9.25 -22.20 9.90
N ASN A 49 10.42 -21.90 9.34
CA ASN A 49 10.79 -20.54 8.94
C ASN A 49 10.21 -20.16 7.58
N HIS A 50 8.90 -19.98 7.50
CA HIS A 50 8.24 -19.38 6.35
C HIS A 50 8.23 -17.86 6.51
N LYS A 51 8.69 -17.14 5.49
CA LYS A 51 8.58 -15.68 5.43
C LYS A 51 7.43 -15.34 4.50
N ILE A 52 6.49 -14.53 4.96
CA ILE A 52 5.42 -14.01 4.11
C ILE A 52 5.71 -12.55 3.85
N LEU A 53 5.93 -12.20 2.59
CA LEU A 53 5.94 -10.81 2.15
C LEU A 53 4.49 -10.38 1.87
N TYR A 54 4.05 -9.30 2.50
CA TYR A 54 2.78 -8.66 2.19
C TYR A 54 3.06 -7.36 1.46
N ALA A 55 2.30 -7.07 0.40
CA ALA A 55 2.40 -5.82 -0.33
C ALA A 55 1.01 -5.27 -0.67
N GLN A 56 0.85 -3.94 -0.58
CA GLN A 56 -0.41 -3.23 -0.79
C GLN A 56 -0.18 -2.02 -1.70
N ALA A 57 -0.82 -2.00 -2.87
CA ALA A 57 -0.82 -0.86 -3.77
C ALA A 57 -1.92 0.14 -3.37
N MET A 58 -1.58 1.43 -3.40
CA MET A 58 -2.45 2.53 -3.01
C MET A 58 -2.31 3.73 -3.96
N ILE A 59 -3.36 4.53 -4.08
CA ILE A 59 -3.42 5.74 -4.90
C ILE A 59 -4.01 6.90 -4.10
N LYS A 60 -3.54 8.12 -4.32
CA LYS A 60 -4.18 9.33 -3.81
C LYS A 60 -4.46 10.27 -4.97
N ARG A 61 -5.74 10.59 -5.22
CA ARG A 61 -6.13 11.58 -6.23
C ARG A 61 -5.89 12.99 -5.69
N ILE A 62 -5.17 13.81 -6.44
CA ILE A 62 -4.88 15.21 -6.11
C ILE A 62 -5.67 16.08 -7.07
N LYS A 63 -6.65 16.80 -6.51
CA LYS A 63 -7.40 17.81 -7.25
C LYS A 63 -6.67 19.13 -7.13
N ASN A 64 -6.10 19.62 -8.23
CA ASN A 64 -5.52 20.96 -8.26
C ASN A 64 -6.66 22.01 -8.28
N GLY A 65 -6.76 22.79 -7.20
CA GLY A 65 -7.47 24.07 -7.13
C GLY A 65 -8.72 24.13 -6.24
N ASN A 66 -8.62 24.84 -5.10
CA ASN A 66 -9.00 26.26 -4.99
C ASN A 66 -8.56 26.85 -3.63
N GLU A 67 -7.56 27.73 -3.64
CA GLU A 67 -7.63 29.00 -2.87
C GLU A 67 -7.81 30.13 -3.89
#